data_AF-A0AAP8N708-F1
#
_entry.id   AF-A0AAP8N708-F1
#
_cell.length_a   1.000
_cell.length_b   1.000
_cell.length_c   1.000
_cell.angle_alpha   90.00
_cell.angle_beta   90.00
_cell.angle_gamma   90.00
#
_symmetry.space_group_name_H-M   'P 1'
#
loop_
_entity.id
_entity.type
_entity.pdbx_description
1 polymer ?
#
loop_
_entity_poly.entity_id
_entity_poly.type
_entity_poly.pdbx_seq_one_letter_code
_entity_poly.pdbx_strand_id
1 'polypeptide(L)'
;YLSKISPASHYSMHDVHLAGGVPAIIKELTTIPGAIHSERITITGKSLLENVEDAFILNSEVIRKKENPYSQTGGLSILHGNLAPDGSVIK
;
A
#
# COMPACT_ATOMS: atom_id res chain seq x y z
N TYR A 1 -4.89 -1.85 4.62
CA TYR A 1 -4.12 -2.92 3.94
C TYR A 1 -4.77 -3.25 2.60
N LEU A 2 -4.19 -2.79 1.47
CA LEU A 2 -4.83 -2.89 0.14
C LEU A 2 -4.45 -4.16 -0.67
N SER A 3 -3.22 -4.63 -0.61
CA SER A 3 -2.77 -5.81 -1.39
C SER A 3 -1.95 -6.76 -0.54
N LYS A 4 -2.54 -7.91 -0.17
CA LYS A 4 -1.82 -9.01 0.50
C LYS A 4 -1.09 -9.80 -0.56
N ILE A 5 0.23 -9.89 -0.44
CA ILE A 5 1.12 -10.59 -1.35
C ILE A 5 1.79 -11.71 -0.56
N SER A 6 2.14 -12.80 -1.23
CA SER A 6 2.91 -13.90 -0.64
C SER A 6 4.08 -13.37 0.20
N PRO A 7 4.23 -13.86 1.44
CA PRO A 7 3.61 -15.05 2.04
C PRO A 7 2.24 -14.83 2.71
N ALA A 8 1.69 -13.61 2.72
CA ALA A 8 0.43 -13.30 3.42
C ALA A 8 -0.84 -13.69 2.64
N SER A 9 -0.69 -14.09 1.38
CA SER A 9 -1.74 -14.60 0.49
C SER A 9 -1.14 -15.53 -0.58
N HIS A 10 -2.00 -16.03 -1.47
CA HIS A 10 -1.59 -16.78 -2.65
C HIS A 10 -1.17 -15.90 -3.84
N TYR A 11 -1.33 -14.57 -3.76
CA TYR A 11 -0.95 -13.67 -4.85
C TYR A 11 0.56 -13.40 -4.86
N SER A 12 1.14 -13.39 -6.05
CA SER A 12 2.54 -13.05 -6.31
C SER A 12 2.70 -11.58 -6.72
N MET A 13 3.95 -11.10 -6.79
CA MET A 13 4.25 -9.78 -7.36
C MET A 13 3.87 -9.68 -8.85
N HIS A 14 3.85 -10.80 -9.57
CA HIS A 14 3.39 -10.83 -10.96
C HIS A 14 1.89 -10.55 -11.05
N ASP A 15 1.10 -11.14 -10.16
CA ASP A 15 -0.35 -10.87 -10.09
C ASP A 15 -0.61 -9.39 -9.76
N VAL A 16 0.18 -8.80 -8.87
CA VAL A 16 0.11 -7.36 -8.58
C VAL A 16 0.42 -6.52 -9.82
N HIS A 17 1.46 -6.88 -10.59
CA HIS A 17 1.80 -6.18 -11.83
C HIS A 17 0.63 -6.23 -12.83
N LEU A 18 0.05 -7.41 -13.05
CA LEU A 18 -1.12 -7.58 -13.93
C LEU A 18 -2.37 -6.85 -13.40
N ALA A 19 -2.51 -6.68 -12.09
CA ALA A 19 -3.61 -5.96 -11.46
C ALA A 19 -3.50 -4.42 -11.56
N GLY A 20 -2.44 -3.87 -12.17
CA GLY A 20 -2.17 -2.43 -12.27
C GLY A 20 -0.89 -1.98 -11.56
N GLY A 21 -0.22 -2.91 -10.88
CA GLY A 21 1.10 -2.71 -10.27
C GLY A 21 1.10 -1.79 -9.06
N VAL A 22 2.33 -1.47 -8.62
CA VAL A 22 2.57 -0.48 -7.55
C VAL A 22 1.96 0.89 -7.86
N PRO A 23 1.96 1.40 -9.12
CA PRO A 23 1.30 2.67 -9.44
C PRO A 23 -0.19 2.69 -9.07
N ALA A 24 -0.93 1.60 -9.32
CA ALA A 24 -2.34 1.50 -8.94
C ALA A 24 -2.55 1.51 -7.42
N ILE A 25 -1.66 0.85 -6.66
CA ILE A 25 -1.68 0.90 -5.19
C ILE A 25 -1.42 2.32 -4.69
N ILE A 26 -0.40 3.00 -5.24
CA ILE A 26 -0.06 4.38 -4.84
C ILE A 26 -1.21 5.33 -5.16
N LYS A 27 -1.82 5.22 -6.35
CA LYS A 27 -2.97 6.04 -6.72
C LYS A 27 -4.15 5.82 -5.78
N GLU A 28 -4.42 4.58 -5.37
CA GLU A 28 -5.48 4.33 -4.38
C GLU A 28 -5.16 4.97 -3.02
N LEU A 29 -3.90 4.89 -2.59
CA LEU A 29 -3.43 5.50 -1.34
C LEU A 29 -3.52 7.04 -1.36
N THR A 30 -3.34 7.70 -2.51
CA THR A 30 -3.49 9.16 -2.60
C THR A 30 -4.92 9.62 -2.32
N THR A 31 -5.91 8.73 -2.48
CA THR A 31 -7.31 9.01 -2.16
C THR A 31 -7.64 8.86 -0.66
N ILE A 32 -6.70 8.37 0.15
CA ILE A 32 -6.86 8.18 1.60
C ILE A 32 -6.15 9.33 2.32
N PRO A 33 -6.89 10.20 3.03
CA PRO A 33 -6.30 11.35 3.72
C PRO A 33 -5.18 10.94 4.69
N GLY A 34 -4.00 11.55 4.53
CA GLY A 34 -2.85 11.30 5.41
C GLY A 34 -2.12 9.98 5.19
N ALA A 35 -2.53 9.13 4.25
CA ALA A 35 -1.85 7.87 3.97
C ALA A 35 -0.53 8.07 3.21
N ILE A 36 -0.46 9.09 2.34
CA ILE A 36 0.73 9.38 1.55
C ILE A 36 0.83 10.88 1.21
N HIS A 37 2.06 11.38 1.07
CA HIS A 37 2.31 12.74 0.60
C HIS A 37 2.37 12.77 -0.93
N SER A 38 1.22 13.04 -1.56
CA SER A 38 1.02 13.01 -3.02
C SER A 38 1.92 13.98 -3.79
N GLU A 39 2.19 15.15 -3.22
CA GLU A 39 2.94 16.24 -3.88
C GLU A 39 4.47 16.10 -3.79
N ARG A 40 4.98 14.99 -3.25
CA ARG A 40 6.43 14.78 -3.15
C ARG A 40 7.03 14.55 -4.54
N ILE A 41 8.04 15.34 -4.88
CA ILE A 41 8.83 15.16 -6.09
C ILE A 41 9.55 13.81 -6.08
N THR A 42 9.70 13.22 -7.25
CA THR A 42 10.38 11.95 -7.48
C THR A 42 11.57 12.13 -8.42
N ILE A 43 12.32 11.06 -8.69
CA ILE A 43 13.44 11.07 -9.63
C ILE A 43 13.05 11.43 -11.07
N THR A 44 11.76 11.33 -11.42
CA THR A 44 11.26 11.72 -12.75
C THR A 44 11.09 13.23 -12.90
N GLY A 45 11.31 14.00 -11.82
CA GLY A 45 11.05 15.43 -11.76
C GLY A 45 9.57 15.78 -11.57
N LYS A 46 8.68 14.78 -11.60
CA LYS A 46 7.24 14.91 -11.34
C LYS A 46 6.89 14.56 -9.90
N SER A 47 5.75 15.04 -9.43
CA SER A 47 5.17 14.62 -8.16
C SER A 47 4.77 13.14 -8.19
N LEU A 48 4.59 12.55 -7.00
CA LEU A 48 4.15 11.18 -6.90
C LEU A 48 2.77 10.98 -7.54
N LEU A 49 1.86 11.94 -7.36
CA LEU A 49 0.51 11.92 -7.94
C LEU A 49 0.55 11.96 -9.48
N GLU A 50 1.35 12.88 -10.04
CA GLU A 50 1.51 13.01 -11.49
C GLU A 50 2.05 11.71 -12.14
N ASN A 51 2.94 11.01 -11.44
CA ASN A 51 3.48 9.74 -11.96
C ASN A 51 2.47 8.60 -11.99
N VAL A 52 1.38 8.69 -11.23
CA VAL A 52 0.39 7.61 -11.11
C VAL A 52 -0.99 8.00 -11.63
N GLU A 53 -1.12 9.17 -12.26
CA GLU A 53 -2.40 9.68 -12.75
C GLU A 53 -3.09 8.70 -13.70
N ASP A 54 -2.34 8.03 -14.58
CA ASP A 54 -2.86 7.06 -15.55
C ASP A 54 -2.90 5.61 -15.01
N ALA A 55 -2.62 5.39 -13.73
CA ALA A 55 -2.69 4.06 -13.14
C ALA A 55 -4.13 3.67 -12.81
N PHE A 56 -4.49 2.41 -12.98
CA PHE A 56 -5.83 1.90 -12.64
C PHE A 56 -5.74 0.53 -11.99
N ILE A 57 -6.65 0.26 -11.05
CA ILE A 57 -6.83 -1.08 -10.50
C ILE A 57 -7.57 -1.91 -11.56
N LEU A 58 -6.87 -2.88 -12.13
CA LEU A 58 -7.40 -3.80 -13.14
C LEU A 58 -8.00 -5.07 -12.53
N ASN A 59 -7.54 -5.44 -11.32
CA ASN A 59 -8.10 -6.56 -10.56
C ASN A 59 -8.26 -6.21 -9.08
N SER A 60 -9.51 -5.94 -8.68
CA SER A 60 -9.84 -5.54 -7.31
C SER A 60 -9.73 -6.66 -6.26
N GLU A 61 -9.57 -7.91 -6.68
CA GLU A 61 -9.29 -9.02 -5.76
C GLU A 61 -7.82 -9.04 -5.32
N VAL A 62 -6.91 -8.56 -6.16
CA VAL A 62 -5.45 -8.49 -5.89
C VAL A 62 -5.08 -7.15 -5.24
N ILE A 63 -5.64 -6.04 -5.76
CA ILE A 63 -5.46 -4.69 -5.23
C ILE A 63 -6.83 -4.16 -4.82
N ARG A 64 -7.12 -4.22 -3.52
CA ARG A 64 -8.39 -3.76 -2.96
C ARG A 64 -8.47 -2.23 -2.98
N LYS A 65 -9.68 -1.71 -3.16
CA LYS A 65 -9.99 -0.27 -2.95
C LYS A 65 -10.13 0.05 -1.47
N LYS A 66 -10.03 1.34 -1.12
CA LYS A 66 -10.14 1.81 0.27
C LYS A 66 -11.49 1.52 0.92
N GLU A 67 -12.56 1.35 0.13
CA GLU A 67 -13.89 1.01 0.65
C GLU A 67 -14.00 -0.45 1.08
N ASN A 68 -13.19 -1.34 0.51
CA ASN A 68 -13.18 -2.76 0.83
C ASN A 68 -11.75 -3.32 1.00
N PRO A 69 -10.95 -2.81 1.95
CA PRO A 69 -9.59 -3.26 2.15
C PRO A 69 -9.58 -4.59 2.93
N TYR A 70 -8.47 -5.33 2.88
CA TYR A 70 -8.31 -6.52 3.73
C TYR A 70 -8.32 -6.22 5.23
N SER A 71 -7.88 -5.03 5.59
CA SER A 71 -7.94 -4.47 6.95
C SER A 71 -7.88 -2.95 6.84
N GLN A 72 -8.60 -2.26 7.72
CA GLN A 72 -8.50 -0.81 7.87
C GLN A 72 -7.16 -0.40 8.51
N THR A 73 -6.54 -1.28 9.29
CA THR A 73 -5.23 -1.06 9.89
C THR A 73 -4.10 -1.67 9.06
N GLY A 74 -2.87 -1.17 9.28
CA GLY A 74 -1.65 -1.76 8.71
C GLY A 74 -1.36 -3.14 9.29
N GLY A 75 -0.57 -3.95 8.57
CA GLY A 75 -0.16 -5.28 9.03
C GLY A 75 1.07 -5.27 9.93
N LEU A 76 1.41 -4.15 10.56
CA LEU A 76 2.52 -4.04 11.51
C LEU A 76 2.02 -3.32 12.75
N SER A 77 2.44 -3.81 13.90
CA SER A 77 2.15 -3.20 15.20
C SER A 77 3.44 -2.98 15.97
N ILE A 78 3.55 -1.82 16.61
CA ILE A 78 4.66 -1.48 17.50
C ILE A 78 4.21 -1.77 18.93
N LEU A 79 4.98 -2.60 19.65
CA LEU A 79 4.71 -2.98 21.03
C LEU A 79 5.75 -2.33 21.94
N HIS A 80 5.34 -1.95 23.15
CA HIS A 80 6.23 -1.45 24.20
C HIS A 80 5.87 -2.12 25.52
N GLY A 81 6.83 -2.26 26.42
CA GLY A 81 6.62 -2.80 27.75
C GLY A 81 7.92 -3.04 28.50
N ASN A 82 7.85 -3.62 29.69
CA ASN A 82 9.03 -3.98 30.48
C ASN A 82 9.99 -4.94 29.74
N LEU A 83 9.48 -5.82 28.88
CA LEU A 83 10.30 -6.70 28.03
C LEU A 83 10.85 -6.02 26.78
N ALA A 84 10.21 -4.94 26.33
CA ALA A 84 10.63 -4.18 25.16
C ALA A 84 10.57 -2.66 25.47
N PRO A 85 11.49 -2.14 26.31
CA PRO A 85 11.46 -0.74 26.73
C PRO A 85 11.65 0.22 25.56
N ASP A 86 12.51 -0.13 24.62
CA ASP A 86 12.79 0.64 23.40
C ASP A 86 11.89 0.24 22.22
N GLY A 87 10.89 -0.61 22.47
CA GLY A 87 9.92 -1.08 21.50
C GLY A 87 10.29 -2.38 20.80
N SER A 88 9.27 -3.04 20.25
CA SER A 88 9.39 -4.20 19.36
C SER A 88 8.34 -4.14 18.24
N VAL A 89 8.54 -4.94 17.20
CA VAL A 89 7.66 -4.96 16.02
C VAL A 89 7.11 -6.35 15.83
N ILE A 90 5.80 -6.44 15.56
CA ILE A 90 5.14 -7.66 15.13
C ILE A 90 4.41 -7.41 13.81
N LYS A 91 4.34 -8.45 12.97
CA LYS A 91 3.62 -8.47 11.70
C LYS A 91 2.46 -9.44 11.77
#